data_AF-A0A965RZS9-F1
#
_entry.id   AF-A0A965RZS9-F1
#
_cell.length_a   1.000
_cell.length_b   1.000
_cell.length_c   1.000
_cell.angle_alpha   90.00
_cell.angle_beta   90.00
_cell.angle_gamma   90.00
#
_symmetry.space_group_name_H-M   'P 1'
#
loop_
_entity.id
_entity.type
_entity.pdbx_description
1 polymer ?
#
loop_
_entity_poly.entity_id
_entity_poly.type
_entity_poly.pdbx_seq_one_letter_code
_entity_poly.pdbx_strand_id
1 'polypeptide(L)'
;MSYIYNKEITIGDGPNLDAFSRLRVSNPLILHNSQFTYDLAPLIMEQITNGTGATVTYDSTNRCALMTFSSTPTGGKSYMQSFEYLPYQPGRSQLIFVTFNMIAAVANVLKFAGYSDGVNGIEFQNDGTNNKFVVYSGTTSGNETITQSSWNLDPLNGSGPSGITLDITKTQIFVIDIQALYVGRVRVGFDMGGKIVYAHEFLHSNSFASPYIQSANLPVRCGMTCTGTVSTTMNFICSAVISEGGSEDINIYGYTFQQETGAVSVGTTGTHLISLRPRATFNGIANRARVAYIDVEIYNAGNQAVKWELCIGQGITGTTTYTNVNTTYSGTEYNIAGTLNGSPAILIDGGWVESSGGAKGVTNTAIISRYPITLDAAGNHRSLGTLTLKATSLSGTQTIHAAVKFREIR
;
A
#
# COMPACT_ATOMS: atom_id res chain seq x y z
N MET A 1 -57.86 1.37 -7.42
CA MET A 1 -56.97 0.31 -7.96
C MET A 1 -56.00 0.98 -8.92
N SER A 2 -54.80 1.32 -8.46
CA SER A 2 -53.72 1.75 -9.36
C SER A 2 -53.04 0.48 -9.88
N TYR A 3 -53.30 0.15 -11.14
CA TYR A 3 -52.53 -0.89 -11.81
C TYR A 3 -51.18 -0.29 -12.19
N ILE A 4 -50.09 -0.78 -11.60
CA ILE A 4 -48.76 -0.56 -12.18
C ILE A 4 -48.65 -1.50 -13.38
N TYR A 5 -49.13 -1.05 -14.53
CA TYR A 5 -48.73 -1.64 -15.80
C TYR A 5 -47.44 -0.94 -16.24
N ASN A 6 -46.28 -1.55 -16.01
CA ASN A 6 -45.22 -1.41 -17.00
C ASN A 6 -44.32 -2.65 -17.01
N LYS A 7 -44.31 -3.35 -18.14
CA LYS A 7 -43.38 -4.44 -18.44
C LYS A 7 -42.01 -3.92 -18.92
N GLU A 8 -41.71 -2.64 -18.73
CA GLU A 8 -40.47 -2.00 -19.11
C GLU A 8 -39.97 -1.06 -18.00
N ILE A 9 -39.38 -1.62 -16.94
CA ILE A 9 -38.34 -0.88 -16.21
C ILE A 9 -37.09 -1.00 -17.09
N THR A 10 -37.03 -0.17 -18.13
CA THR A 10 -35.85 -0.04 -18.98
C THR A 10 -34.90 0.96 -18.34
N ILE A 11 -33.60 0.77 -18.56
CA ILE A 11 -32.61 1.76 -18.18
C ILE A 11 -32.83 2.95 -19.12
N GLY A 12 -33.28 4.07 -18.57
CA GLY A 12 -33.47 5.30 -19.33
C GLY A 12 -32.17 5.78 -19.97
N ASP A 13 -32.29 6.53 -21.07
CA ASP A 13 -31.12 7.20 -21.66
C ASP A 13 -30.50 8.16 -20.63
N GLY A 14 -29.20 8.01 -20.43
CA GLY A 14 -28.47 8.68 -19.38
C GLY A 14 -27.03 8.21 -19.26
N PRO A 15 -26.23 8.80 -18.36
CA PRO A 15 -24.80 8.52 -18.25
C PRO A 15 -24.45 7.05 -17.95
N ASN A 16 -25.41 6.25 -17.49
CA ASN A 16 -25.26 4.82 -17.24
C ASN A 16 -25.23 3.98 -18.53
N LEU A 17 -25.67 4.51 -19.68
CA LEU A 17 -25.60 3.85 -20.97
C LEU A 17 -24.44 4.41 -21.81
N ASP A 18 -23.84 3.55 -22.63
CA ASP A 18 -22.90 4.00 -23.65
C ASP A 18 -23.60 4.41 -24.96
N ALA A 19 -22.83 4.94 -25.91
CA ALA A 19 -23.37 5.43 -27.19
C ALA A 19 -24.05 4.33 -28.05
N PHE A 20 -23.93 3.06 -27.65
CA PHE A 20 -24.57 1.90 -28.28
C PHE A 20 -25.60 1.25 -27.35
N SER A 21 -26.10 2.00 -26.36
CA SER A 21 -27.12 1.56 -25.41
C SER A 21 -26.73 0.35 -24.55
N ARG A 22 -25.42 0.11 -24.37
CA ARG A 22 -24.93 -0.92 -23.44
C ARG A 22 -24.82 -0.32 -22.04
N LEU A 23 -25.16 -1.11 -21.02
CA LEU A 23 -24.96 -0.72 -19.63
C LEU A 23 -23.47 -0.57 -19.33
N ARG A 24 -23.07 0.60 -18.86
CA ARG A 24 -21.73 0.83 -18.32
C ARG A 24 -21.64 0.14 -16.97
N VAL A 25 -20.69 -0.78 -16.84
CA VAL A 25 -20.40 -1.51 -15.59
C VAL A 25 -19.03 -1.12 -15.07
N SER A 26 -18.88 -1.17 -13.75
CA SER A 26 -17.60 -0.98 -13.08
C SER A 26 -17.12 -2.31 -12.52
N ASN A 27 -16.04 -2.86 -13.09
CA ASN A 27 -15.45 -4.08 -12.55
C ASN A 27 -14.44 -3.74 -11.45
N PRO A 28 -14.56 -4.32 -10.25
CA PRO A 28 -13.65 -4.06 -9.14
C PRO A 28 -12.30 -4.74 -9.35
N LEU A 29 -11.22 -4.05 -8.96
CA LEU A 29 -9.87 -4.58 -8.87
C LEU A 29 -9.33 -4.37 -7.45
N ILE A 30 -8.89 -5.44 -6.79
CA ILE A 30 -8.25 -5.36 -5.48
C ILE A 30 -6.82 -4.85 -5.66
N LEU A 31 -6.53 -3.66 -5.13
CA LEU A 31 -5.19 -3.06 -5.11
C LEU A 31 -4.38 -3.54 -3.90
N HIS A 32 -5.05 -3.74 -2.77
CA HIS A 32 -4.46 -4.27 -1.55
C HIS A 32 -5.45 -5.15 -0.82
N ASN A 33 -4.91 -6.21 -0.20
CA ASN A 33 -5.58 -6.92 0.86
C ASN A 33 -4.56 -7.29 1.93
N SER A 34 -4.96 -7.31 3.19
CA SER A 34 -4.13 -7.81 4.27
C SER A 34 -5.00 -8.58 5.25
N GLN A 35 -4.47 -9.71 5.71
CA GLN A 35 -5.03 -10.55 6.76
C GLN A 35 -3.89 -11.09 7.60
N PHE A 36 -4.11 -11.26 8.90
CA PHE A 36 -3.09 -11.70 9.85
C PHE A 36 -3.24 -13.19 10.18
N THR A 37 -3.37 -14.04 9.16
CA THR A 37 -3.62 -15.48 9.35
C THR A 37 -2.44 -16.21 9.98
N TYR A 38 -1.21 -15.80 9.66
CA TYR A 38 0.00 -16.48 10.11
C TYR A 38 0.86 -15.61 11.02
N ASP A 39 0.90 -14.32 10.75
CA ASP A 39 1.74 -13.33 11.42
C ASP A 39 1.16 -11.92 11.20
N LEU A 40 1.96 -10.88 11.49
CA LEU A 40 1.62 -9.47 11.27
C LEU A 40 1.77 -9.02 9.81
N ALA A 41 1.85 -9.94 8.85
CA ALA A 41 2.06 -9.68 7.43
C ALA A 41 3.28 -8.77 7.15
N PRO A 42 4.49 -9.11 7.65
CA PRO A 42 5.67 -8.22 7.64
C PRO A 42 6.19 -7.85 6.25
N LEU A 43 5.73 -8.53 5.20
CA LEU A 43 6.10 -8.22 3.81
C LEU A 43 5.34 -7.00 3.27
N ILE A 44 4.14 -6.72 3.79
CA ILE A 44 3.23 -5.68 3.29
C ILE A 44 2.80 -4.67 4.35
N MET A 45 2.96 -4.97 5.64
CA MET A 45 2.63 -4.09 6.75
C MET A 45 3.85 -3.75 7.59
N GLU A 46 3.87 -2.51 8.06
CA GLU A 46 4.83 -1.93 8.99
C GLU A 46 4.21 -1.81 10.39
N GLN A 47 4.98 -2.16 11.41
CA GLN A 47 4.65 -1.89 12.81
C GLN A 47 5.33 -0.59 13.22
N ILE A 48 4.56 0.39 13.70
CA ILE A 48 5.08 1.68 14.14
C ILE A 48 4.78 1.84 15.62
N THR A 49 5.84 1.78 16.43
CA THR A 49 5.79 1.94 17.88
C THR A 49 6.67 3.08 18.35
N ASN A 50 6.24 3.78 19.39
CA ASN A 50 7.03 4.78 20.10
C ASN A 50 6.65 4.80 21.58
N GLY A 51 7.65 4.94 22.45
CA GLY A 51 7.47 4.98 23.90
C GLY A 51 7.47 3.60 24.57
N THR A 52 7.92 3.56 25.83
CA THR A 52 7.96 2.33 26.64
C THR A 52 6.57 1.74 26.80
N GLY A 53 6.46 0.41 26.71
CA GLY A 53 5.18 -0.30 26.86
C GLY A 53 4.26 -0.22 25.64
N ALA A 54 4.65 0.48 24.56
CA ALA A 54 3.94 0.48 23.30
C ALA A 54 4.41 -0.69 22.42
N THR A 55 3.50 -1.62 22.12
CA THR A 55 3.83 -2.80 21.32
C THR A 55 2.75 -3.10 20.30
N VAL A 56 3.14 -3.78 19.22
CA VAL A 56 2.24 -4.50 18.32
C VAL A 56 2.65 -5.98 18.38
N THR A 57 1.69 -6.86 18.66
CA THR A 57 1.93 -8.30 18.74
C THR A 57 0.90 -9.06 17.94
N TYR A 58 1.24 -10.29 17.56
CA TYR A 58 0.32 -11.18 16.87
C TYR A 58 -0.49 -12.00 17.87
N ASP A 59 -1.83 -11.91 17.79
CA ASP A 59 -2.72 -12.82 18.49
C ASP A 59 -2.95 -14.07 17.63
N SER A 60 -2.32 -15.18 18.03
CA SER A 60 -2.42 -16.46 17.32
C SER A 60 -3.78 -17.16 17.47
N THR A 61 -4.59 -16.76 18.45
CA THR A 61 -5.93 -17.32 18.66
C THR A 61 -6.93 -16.63 17.75
N ASN A 62 -6.94 -15.29 17.79
CA ASN A 62 -7.90 -14.48 17.03
C ASN A 62 -7.39 -14.04 15.65
N ARG A 63 -6.12 -14.35 15.32
CA ARG A 63 -5.51 -14.08 14.01
C ARG A 63 -5.57 -12.60 13.63
N CYS A 64 -5.15 -11.75 14.56
CA CYS A 64 -5.18 -10.30 14.42
C CYS A 64 -3.92 -9.65 15.00
N ALA A 65 -3.67 -8.39 14.61
CA ALA A 65 -2.66 -7.55 15.23
C ALA A 65 -3.23 -6.89 16.49
N LEU A 66 -2.60 -7.16 17.63
CA LEU A 66 -2.92 -6.57 18.93
C LEU A 66 -1.97 -5.41 19.21
N MET A 67 -2.50 -4.19 19.21
CA MET A 67 -1.77 -3.00 19.64
C MET A 67 -1.99 -2.80 21.14
N THR A 68 -0.92 -2.61 21.90
CA THR A 68 -0.96 -2.47 23.35
C THR A 68 -0.22 -1.21 23.79
N PHE A 69 -0.82 -0.49 24.73
CA PHE A 69 -0.13 0.42 25.65
C PHE A 69 -0.14 -0.19 27.04
N SER A 70 1.03 -0.33 27.65
CA SER A 70 1.23 -0.82 29.02
C SER A 70 1.97 0.22 29.83
N SER A 71 1.21 1.10 30.52
CA SER A 71 1.74 2.30 31.16
C SER A 71 2.58 3.17 30.20
N THR A 72 2.15 3.30 28.96
CA THR A 72 2.86 4.06 27.93
C THR A 72 2.70 5.55 28.16
N PRO A 73 3.80 6.33 28.26
CA PRO A 73 3.75 7.77 28.52
C PRO A 73 3.28 8.57 27.30
N THR A 74 3.05 9.86 27.50
CA THR A 74 2.71 10.85 26.45
C THR A 74 3.61 10.73 25.22
N GLY A 75 3.01 10.85 24.03
CA GLY A 75 3.69 10.72 22.75
C GLY A 75 3.81 9.27 22.27
N GLY A 76 3.23 8.32 23.02
CA GLY A 76 3.19 6.92 22.65
C GLY A 76 2.47 6.69 21.32
N LYS A 77 3.01 5.76 20.53
CA LYS A 77 2.43 5.30 19.25
C LYS A 77 2.41 3.79 19.25
N SER A 78 1.32 3.17 18.82
CA SER A 78 1.26 1.75 18.48
C SER A 78 0.23 1.56 17.38
N TYR A 79 0.70 1.43 16.15
CA TYR A 79 -0.18 1.23 14.99
C TYR A 79 0.49 0.42 13.88
N MET A 80 -0.34 -0.15 13.03
CA MET A 80 0.04 -0.83 11.80
C MET A 80 -0.24 0.09 10.60
N GLN A 81 0.63 0.07 9.59
CA GLN A 81 0.44 0.79 8.34
C GLN A 81 0.91 -0.06 7.14
N SER A 82 0.22 -0.01 6.00
CA SER A 82 0.73 -0.66 4.78
C SER A 82 1.98 0.06 4.26
N PHE A 83 2.98 -0.70 3.80
CA PHE A 83 4.16 -0.13 3.16
C PHE A 83 3.85 0.56 1.83
N GLU A 84 2.82 0.09 1.14
CA GLU A 84 2.36 0.68 -0.12
C GLU A 84 1.46 1.88 0.14
N TYR A 85 1.77 2.97 -0.57
CA TYR A 85 0.81 4.05 -0.83
C TYR A 85 0.04 3.63 -2.08
N LEU A 86 -1.21 3.28 -1.87
CA LEU A 86 -2.02 2.57 -2.85
C LEU A 86 -2.49 3.55 -3.92
N PRO A 87 -2.24 3.31 -5.21
CA PRO A 87 -2.50 4.31 -6.24
C PRO A 87 -4.00 4.53 -6.45
N TYR A 88 -4.41 5.79 -6.42
CA TYR A 88 -5.71 6.27 -6.88
C TYR A 88 -5.66 6.59 -8.37
N GLN A 89 -6.73 6.29 -9.10
CA GLN A 89 -6.87 6.58 -10.52
C GLN A 89 -7.99 7.60 -10.73
N PRO A 90 -7.69 8.81 -11.22
CA PRO A 90 -8.71 9.80 -11.55
C PRO A 90 -9.80 9.22 -12.46
N GLY A 91 -11.05 9.44 -12.09
CA GLY A 91 -12.22 8.88 -12.81
C GLY A 91 -12.68 7.50 -12.32
N ARG A 92 -11.99 6.90 -11.34
CA ARG A 92 -12.44 5.68 -10.66
C ARG A 92 -12.82 5.96 -9.20
N SER A 93 -13.78 5.21 -8.69
CA SER A 93 -14.08 5.15 -7.26
C SER A 93 -13.05 4.24 -6.57
N GLN A 94 -12.73 4.54 -5.32
CA GLN A 94 -11.89 3.69 -4.49
C GLN A 94 -12.64 3.34 -3.21
N LEU A 95 -12.87 2.04 -3.02
CA LEU A 95 -13.61 1.47 -1.89
C LEU A 95 -12.64 0.77 -0.94
N ILE A 96 -12.64 1.19 0.32
CA ILE A 96 -11.73 0.71 1.36
C ILE A 96 -12.52 0.07 2.47
N PHE A 97 -12.02 -1.08 2.93
CA PHE A 97 -12.50 -1.79 4.11
C PHE A 97 -11.37 -1.89 5.13
N VAL A 98 -11.64 -1.52 6.38
CA VAL A 98 -10.71 -1.72 7.51
C VAL A 98 -11.47 -2.38 8.65
N THR A 99 -11.06 -3.59 9.03
CA THR A 99 -11.71 -4.36 10.08
C THR A 99 -10.91 -4.28 11.36
N PHE A 100 -11.53 -3.83 12.45
CA PHE A 100 -10.88 -3.62 13.74
C PHE A 100 -11.86 -3.80 14.90
N ASN A 101 -11.33 -3.78 16.12
CA ASN A 101 -12.10 -3.60 17.34
C ASN A 101 -11.34 -2.64 18.26
N MET A 102 -11.95 -1.51 18.63
CA MET A 102 -11.35 -0.51 19.52
C MET A 102 -11.33 -0.96 20.99
N ILE A 103 -12.09 -1.99 21.37
CA ILE A 103 -12.23 -2.63 22.68
C ILE A 103 -12.90 -1.71 23.71
N ALA A 104 -12.37 -0.51 23.91
CA ALA A 104 -12.92 0.50 24.81
C ALA A 104 -12.41 1.89 24.42
N ALA A 105 -13.22 2.92 24.69
CA ALA A 105 -12.75 4.30 24.73
C ALA A 105 -11.91 4.51 26.01
N VAL A 106 -10.76 5.17 25.88
CA VAL A 106 -9.88 5.48 27.01
C VAL A 106 -9.42 6.93 26.89
N ALA A 107 -9.60 7.72 27.94
CA ALA A 107 -9.15 9.11 27.97
C ALA A 107 -7.66 9.24 27.66
N ASN A 108 -7.27 10.32 26.99
CA ASN A 108 -5.90 10.58 26.51
C ASN A 108 -5.38 9.58 25.47
N VAL A 109 -6.26 8.77 24.86
CA VAL A 109 -5.94 7.87 23.75
C VAL A 109 -6.76 8.25 22.54
N LEU A 110 -6.10 8.42 21.40
CA LEU A 110 -6.74 8.45 20.10
C LEU A 110 -6.61 7.07 19.47
N LYS A 111 -7.73 6.37 19.29
CA LYS A 111 -7.81 5.13 18.50
C LYS A 111 -8.33 5.48 17.12
N PHE A 112 -7.73 4.92 16.07
CA PHE A 112 -8.08 5.26 14.70
C PHE A 112 -7.95 4.06 13.75
N ALA A 113 -8.70 4.10 12.67
CA ALA A 113 -8.61 3.20 11.53
C ALA A 113 -8.95 3.96 10.25
N GLY A 114 -8.19 3.77 9.18
CA GLY A 114 -8.47 4.47 7.95
C GLY A 114 -7.48 4.26 6.80
N TYR A 115 -7.72 5.04 5.76
CA TYR A 115 -6.92 5.14 4.54
C TYR A 115 -6.24 6.51 4.55
N SER A 116 -5.05 6.58 5.14
CA SER A 116 -4.45 7.82 5.63
C SER A 116 -2.97 7.62 5.94
N ASP A 117 -2.18 8.69 5.81
CA ASP A 117 -0.81 8.78 6.34
C ASP A 117 -0.71 9.70 7.57
N GLY A 118 -1.83 10.23 8.05
CA GLY A 118 -1.92 11.21 9.15
C GLY A 118 -1.69 12.66 8.73
N VAL A 119 -1.44 12.92 7.44
CA VAL A 119 -1.36 14.26 6.82
C VAL A 119 -2.43 14.41 5.75
N ASN A 120 -2.70 13.34 5.01
CA ASN A 120 -3.76 13.20 4.03
C ASN A 120 -4.54 11.92 4.31
N GLY A 121 -5.83 11.93 4.00
CA GLY A 121 -6.66 10.73 4.00
C GLY A 121 -7.88 10.80 4.89
N ILE A 122 -8.47 9.64 5.18
CA ILE A 122 -9.74 9.54 5.88
C ILE A 122 -9.63 8.52 7.00
N GLU A 123 -10.07 8.90 8.19
CA GLU A 123 -10.05 8.05 9.38
C GLU A 123 -11.36 8.11 10.16
N PHE A 124 -11.76 6.96 10.70
CA PHE A 124 -12.65 6.90 11.86
C PHE A 124 -11.81 6.94 13.13
N GLN A 125 -12.19 7.78 14.09
CA GLN A 125 -11.46 8.00 15.32
C GLN A 125 -12.36 7.97 16.56
N ASN A 126 -11.81 7.45 17.66
CA ASN A 126 -12.32 7.65 19.01
C ASN A 126 -11.23 8.30 19.87
N ASP A 127 -11.51 9.47 20.44
CA ASP A 127 -10.56 10.25 21.26
C ASP A 127 -10.68 10.01 22.77
N GLY A 128 -11.25 8.88 23.15
CA GLY A 128 -11.55 8.52 24.53
C GLY A 128 -12.93 8.99 25.00
N THR A 129 -13.63 9.82 24.22
CA THR A 129 -15.00 10.25 24.53
C THR A 129 -15.87 10.28 23.29
N ASN A 130 -15.38 10.86 22.19
CA ASN A 130 -16.16 11.12 20.99
C ASN A 130 -15.73 10.22 19.84
N ASN A 131 -16.71 9.71 19.12
CA ASN A 131 -16.54 9.14 17.79
C ASN A 131 -16.55 10.27 16.76
N LYS A 132 -15.62 10.26 15.81
CA LYS A 132 -15.53 11.25 14.74
C LYS A 132 -14.97 10.66 13.45
N PHE A 133 -15.37 11.25 12.34
CA PHE A 133 -14.68 11.06 11.07
C PHE A 133 -13.78 12.26 10.80
N VAL A 134 -12.59 12.01 10.27
CA VAL A 134 -11.63 13.04 9.92
C VAL A 134 -11.20 12.86 8.48
N VAL A 135 -11.24 13.94 7.70
CA VAL A 135 -10.53 14.06 6.44
C VAL A 135 -9.29 14.90 6.71
N TYR A 136 -8.12 14.26 6.64
CA TYR A 136 -6.83 14.91 6.71
C TYR A 136 -6.47 15.52 5.36
N SER A 137 -5.99 16.77 5.36
CA SER A 137 -5.58 17.47 4.14
C SER A 137 -4.26 18.21 4.33
N GLY A 138 -3.26 17.86 3.52
CA GLY A 138 -2.03 18.64 3.36
C GLY A 138 -2.18 19.88 2.49
N THR A 139 -3.40 20.22 2.06
CA THR A 139 -3.68 21.37 1.20
C THR A 139 -4.04 22.61 2.03
N THR A 140 -4.29 23.73 1.35
CA THR A 140 -4.82 24.94 2.00
C THR A 140 -6.25 24.79 2.53
N SER A 141 -6.97 23.74 2.13
CA SER A 141 -8.33 23.45 2.62
C SER A 141 -8.33 23.04 4.10
N GLY A 142 -7.22 22.47 4.58
CA GLY A 142 -7.09 21.99 5.95
C GLY A 142 -7.94 20.75 6.24
N ASN A 143 -7.85 20.28 7.49
CA ASN A 143 -8.57 19.08 7.91
C ASN A 143 -10.05 19.38 8.14
N GLU A 144 -10.91 18.42 7.81
CA GLU A 144 -12.31 18.41 8.23
C GLU A 144 -12.50 17.36 9.33
N THR A 145 -13.24 17.71 10.37
CA THR A 145 -13.55 16.80 11.47
C THR A 145 -15.02 16.90 11.82
N ILE A 146 -15.71 15.78 11.82
CA ILE A 146 -17.13 15.70 12.13
C ILE A 146 -17.38 14.68 13.23
N THR A 147 -17.94 15.15 14.35
CA THR A 147 -18.33 14.29 15.48
C THR A 147 -19.62 13.55 15.17
N GLN A 148 -19.85 12.42 15.86
CA GLN A 148 -21.01 11.56 15.65
C GLN A 148 -22.37 12.28 15.75
N SER A 149 -22.48 13.29 16.61
CA SER A 149 -23.68 14.12 16.74
C SER A 149 -24.06 14.88 15.47
N SER A 150 -23.12 15.03 14.52
CA SER A 150 -23.27 15.84 13.31
C SER A 150 -23.16 15.00 12.03
N TRP A 151 -23.19 13.67 12.15
CA TRP A 151 -23.30 12.77 11.01
C TRP A 151 -24.64 12.99 10.29
N ASN A 152 -24.61 13.05 8.96
CA ASN A 152 -25.70 13.61 8.14
C ASN A 152 -26.51 12.56 7.35
N LEU A 153 -26.11 11.29 7.37
CA LEU A 153 -26.84 10.20 6.71
C LEU A 153 -27.45 9.24 7.74
N ASP A 154 -26.61 8.66 8.59
CA ASP A 154 -27.02 7.79 9.69
C ASP A 154 -26.10 8.01 10.90
N PRO A 155 -26.55 8.69 11.96
CA PRO A 155 -25.70 8.96 13.12
C PRO A 155 -25.26 7.72 13.90
N LEU A 156 -25.84 6.54 13.63
CA LEU A 156 -25.57 5.29 14.34
C LEU A 156 -25.62 5.43 15.87
N ASN A 157 -26.62 6.16 16.35
CA ASN A 157 -26.93 6.35 17.75
C ASN A 157 -28.36 5.83 18.09
N GLY A 158 -28.94 5.04 17.20
CA GLY A 158 -30.31 4.55 17.28
C GLY A 158 -31.39 5.47 16.70
N SER A 159 -31.08 6.74 16.41
CA SER A 159 -32.07 7.68 15.83
C SER A 159 -32.03 7.78 14.30
N GLY A 160 -31.01 7.19 13.67
CA GLY A 160 -30.83 7.21 12.22
C GLY A 160 -31.73 6.22 11.47
N PRO A 161 -31.79 6.29 10.13
CA PRO A 161 -32.64 5.42 9.30
C PRO A 161 -32.42 3.92 9.51
N SER A 162 -31.21 3.48 9.86
CA SER A 162 -30.93 2.07 10.15
C SER A 162 -31.44 1.60 11.52
N GLY A 163 -31.68 2.52 12.47
CA GLY A 163 -31.99 2.20 13.87
C GLY A 163 -30.84 1.56 14.65
N ILE A 164 -29.63 1.52 14.09
CA ILE A 164 -28.46 0.87 14.71
C ILE A 164 -27.74 1.87 15.63
N THR A 165 -27.16 1.34 16.72
CA THR A 165 -26.22 2.06 17.58
C THR A 165 -24.82 1.47 17.40
N LEU A 166 -23.84 2.31 17.06
CA LEU A 166 -22.44 1.92 16.91
C LEU A 166 -21.83 1.56 18.27
N ASP A 167 -21.41 0.31 18.43
CA ASP A 167 -20.68 -0.16 19.61
C ASP A 167 -19.20 -0.44 19.25
N ILE A 168 -18.31 0.49 19.62
CA ILE A 168 -16.87 0.41 19.36
C ILE A 168 -16.14 -0.69 20.16
N THR A 169 -16.82 -1.32 21.11
CA THR A 169 -16.29 -2.49 21.86
C THR A 169 -16.44 -3.79 21.07
N LYS A 170 -17.16 -3.75 19.94
CA LYS A 170 -17.35 -4.86 19.02
C LYS A 170 -16.48 -4.71 17.78
N THR A 171 -16.28 -5.83 17.10
CA THR A 171 -15.60 -5.84 15.80
C THR A 171 -16.47 -5.18 14.74
N GLN A 172 -15.87 -4.31 13.95
CA GLN A 172 -16.54 -3.52 12.92
C GLN A 172 -15.77 -3.60 11.61
N ILE A 173 -16.48 -3.47 10.49
CA ILE A 173 -15.91 -3.30 9.16
C ILE A 173 -16.17 -1.84 8.78
N PHE A 174 -15.16 -0.98 8.94
CA PHE A 174 -15.25 0.41 8.51
C PHE A 174 -15.11 0.49 7.00
N VAL A 175 -15.96 1.31 6.38
CA VAL A 175 -16.05 1.49 4.94
C VAL A 175 -15.77 2.95 4.60
N ILE A 176 -14.86 3.15 3.64
CA ILE A 176 -14.59 4.45 3.04
C ILE A 176 -14.80 4.30 1.53
N ASP A 177 -15.69 5.12 0.98
CA ASP A 177 -15.90 5.25 -0.46
C ASP A 177 -15.43 6.64 -0.90
N ILE A 178 -14.38 6.65 -1.72
CA ILE A 178 -13.67 7.85 -2.13
C ILE A 178 -13.92 8.09 -3.61
N GLN A 179 -14.62 9.18 -3.90
CA GLN A 179 -14.52 9.87 -5.18
C GLN A 179 -13.55 11.03 -4.99
N ALA A 180 -12.25 10.79 -5.23
CA ALA A 180 -11.30 11.89 -5.13
C ALA A 180 -11.54 12.89 -6.26
N LEU A 181 -10.96 12.70 -7.45
CA LEU A 181 -10.80 13.78 -8.45
C LEU A 181 -10.36 15.12 -7.81
N TYR A 182 -9.80 15.00 -6.62
CA TYR A 182 -9.51 16.02 -5.63
C TYR A 182 -10.65 16.97 -5.21
N VAL A 183 -11.89 16.83 -5.70
CA VAL A 183 -13.05 17.70 -5.37
C VAL A 183 -14.38 16.94 -5.21
N GLY A 184 -14.37 15.61 -5.25
CA GLY A 184 -15.57 14.80 -5.22
C GLY A 184 -16.15 14.60 -3.82
N ARG A 185 -16.90 13.50 -3.65
CA ARG A 185 -17.51 13.12 -2.37
C ARG A 185 -16.67 12.05 -1.67
N VAL A 186 -16.75 12.06 -0.34
CA VAL A 186 -16.26 10.97 0.51
C VAL A 186 -17.43 10.47 1.34
N ARG A 187 -17.76 9.19 1.24
CA ARG A 187 -18.77 8.55 2.09
C ARG A 187 -18.10 7.61 3.06
N VAL A 188 -18.49 7.68 4.32
CA VAL A 188 -17.91 6.89 5.42
C VAL A 188 -19.02 6.22 6.21
N GLY A 189 -18.78 4.99 6.64
CA GLY A 189 -19.78 4.19 7.34
C GLY A 189 -19.27 2.82 7.70
N PHE A 190 -20.17 1.87 7.93
CA PHE A 190 -19.81 0.52 8.36
C PHE A 190 -20.62 -0.52 7.60
N ASP A 191 -20.02 -1.68 7.31
CA ASP A 191 -20.79 -2.87 6.95
C ASP A 191 -21.34 -3.50 8.23
N MET A 192 -22.68 -3.52 8.34
CA MET A 192 -23.39 -4.07 9.49
C MET A 192 -24.50 -5.00 9.00
N GLY A 193 -24.31 -6.30 9.23
CA GLY A 193 -25.25 -7.33 8.77
C GLY A 193 -25.21 -7.58 7.26
N GLY A 194 -24.05 -7.39 6.61
CA GLY A 194 -23.88 -7.60 5.17
C GLY A 194 -24.43 -6.44 4.33
N LYS A 195 -24.55 -5.26 4.93
CA LYS A 195 -25.09 -4.05 4.30
C LYS A 195 -24.23 -2.86 4.72
N ILE A 196 -23.78 -2.08 3.74
CA ILE A 196 -23.08 -0.83 4.00
C ILE A 196 -24.12 0.21 4.48
N VAL A 197 -23.92 0.69 5.70
CA VAL A 197 -24.66 1.81 6.28
C VAL A 197 -23.72 3.02 6.29
N TYR A 198 -23.91 3.93 5.34
CA TYR A 198 -23.17 5.19 5.32
C TYR A 198 -23.67 6.10 6.44
N ALA A 199 -22.75 6.55 7.28
CA ALA A 199 -23.04 7.38 8.43
C ALA A 199 -22.93 8.87 8.11
N HIS A 200 -21.92 9.24 7.31
CA HIS A 200 -21.69 10.62 6.91
C HIS A 200 -21.14 10.71 5.47
N GLU A 201 -21.44 11.82 4.81
CA GLU A 201 -20.77 12.20 3.56
C GLU A 201 -20.18 13.61 3.63
N PHE A 202 -18.96 13.74 3.13
CA PHE A 202 -18.28 15.01 2.88
C PHE A 202 -18.45 15.38 1.39
N LEU A 203 -18.81 16.63 1.12
CA LEU A 203 -19.07 17.15 -0.23
C LEU A 203 -18.21 18.38 -0.49
N HIS A 204 -17.33 18.29 -1.49
CA HIS A 204 -16.37 19.38 -1.78
C HIS A 204 -16.66 20.12 -3.08
N SER A 205 -17.36 19.47 -4.03
CA SER A 205 -17.64 20.03 -5.35
C SER A 205 -18.50 21.29 -5.25
N ASN A 206 -18.07 22.36 -5.93
CA ASN A 206 -18.70 23.68 -5.89
C ASN A 206 -18.80 24.30 -4.47
N SER A 207 -18.02 23.78 -3.52
CA SER A 207 -17.95 24.25 -2.12
C SER A 207 -16.53 24.66 -1.72
N PHE A 208 -15.52 23.95 -2.22
CA PHE A 208 -14.11 24.20 -1.94
C PHE A 208 -13.42 24.89 -3.14
N ALA A 209 -12.51 25.82 -2.86
CA ALA A 209 -11.72 26.51 -3.88
C ALA A 209 -10.45 25.75 -4.31
N SER A 210 -10.05 24.75 -3.52
CA SER A 210 -8.85 23.93 -3.71
C SER A 210 -9.19 22.45 -3.53
N PRO A 211 -8.32 21.54 -3.99
CA PRO A 211 -8.36 20.13 -3.61
C PRO A 211 -8.66 19.89 -2.13
N TYR A 212 -9.52 18.91 -1.81
CA TYR A 212 -9.82 18.57 -0.42
C TYR A 212 -8.73 17.69 0.23
N ILE A 213 -7.91 17.00 -0.56
CA ILE A 213 -6.71 16.26 -0.14
C ILE A 213 -5.56 16.50 -1.12
N GLN A 214 -4.31 16.39 -0.66
CA GLN A 214 -3.14 16.60 -1.50
C GLN A 214 -2.79 15.36 -2.34
N SER A 215 -3.06 14.18 -1.80
CA SER A 215 -2.84 12.89 -2.45
C SER A 215 -3.96 11.93 -2.04
N ALA A 216 -4.51 11.22 -3.02
CA ALA A 216 -5.37 10.06 -2.79
C ALA A 216 -4.58 8.74 -2.83
N ASN A 217 -3.28 8.79 -3.15
CA ASN A 217 -2.41 7.63 -3.00
C ASN A 217 -2.03 7.53 -1.53
N LEU A 218 -2.67 6.63 -0.79
CA LEU A 218 -2.52 6.56 0.67
C LEU A 218 -2.33 5.11 1.14
N PRO A 219 -1.71 4.90 2.31
CA PRO A 219 -1.67 3.59 2.93
C PRO A 219 -2.93 3.33 3.76
N VAL A 220 -3.18 2.07 4.10
CA VAL A 220 -4.11 1.72 5.18
C VAL A 220 -3.36 1.79 6.50
N ARG A 221 -3.95 2.40 7.53
CA ARG A 221 -3.41 2.40 8.89
C ARG A 221 -4.48 2.19 9.95
N CYS A 222 -4.09 1.55 11.05
CA CYS A 222 -4.96 1.28 12.19
C CYS A 222 -4.13 1.24 13.47
N GLY A 223 -4.57 1.94 14.51
CA GLY A 223 -3.99 1.83 15.84
C GLY A 223 -4.22 3.02 16.74
N MET A 224 -3.23 3.32 17.58
CA MET A 224 -3.41 4.21 18.73
C MET A 224 -2.25 5.18 18.93
N THR A 225 -2.58 6.38 19.43
CA THR A 225 -1.61 7.34 20.00
C THR A 225 -2.10 7.84 21.36
N CYS A 226 -1.19 8.33 22.22
CA CYS A 226 -1.57 8.86 23.53
C CYS A 226 -0.94 10.21 23.88
N THR A 227 -1.68 11.01 24.64
CA THR A 227 -1.25 12.30 25.20
C THR A 227 -1.01 12.27 26.70
N GLY A 228 -1.24 11.14 27.35
CA GLY A 228 -0.99 10.88 28.78
C GLY A 228 -0.46 9.48 29.01
N THR A 229 -0.13 9.16 30.27
CA THR A 229 0.25 7.79 30.66
C THR A 229 -0.98 6.89 30.69
N VAL A 230 -1.02 5.85 29.86
CA VAL A 230 -2.22 5.04 29.62
C VAL A 230 -1.93 3.55 29.53
N SER A 231 -2.95 2.74 29.82
CA SER A 231 -2.95 1.29 29.56
C SER A 231 -4.22 0.91 28.82
N THR A 232 -4.09 0.40 27.60
CA THR A 232 -5.22 -0.01 26.76
C THR A 232 -4.76 -0.87 25.58
N THR A 233 -5.71 -1.48 24.90
CA THR A 233 -5.47 -2.30 23.70
C THR A 233 -6.44 -1.97 22.58
N MET A 234 -6.10 -2.37 21.36
CA MET A 234 -6.95 -2.35 20.17
C MET A 234 -6.55 -3.49 19.25
N ASN A 235 -7.51 -4.03 18.48
CA ASN A 235 -7.26 -5.08 17.50
C ASN A 235 -7.41 -4.55 16.08
N PHE A 236 -6.49 -4.93 15.19
CA PHE A 236 -6.60 -4.77 13.75
C PHE A 236 -6.61 -6.14 13.07
N ILE A 237 -7.61 -6.42 12.24
CA ILE A 237 -7.93 -7.78 11.78
C ILE A 237 -7.57 -7.98 10.31
N CYS A 238 -8.08 -7.11 9.44
CA CYS A 238 -7.81 -7.18 8.01
C CYS A 238 -8.15 -5.85 7.32
N SER A 239 -7.69 -5.68 6.08
CA SER A 239 -8.11 -4.56 5.25
C SER A 239 -8.11 -4.90 3.77
N ALA A 240 -8.84 -4.12 2.98
CA ALA A 240 -8.84 -4.18 1.53
C ALA A 240 -8.99 -2.79 0.92
N VAL A 241 -8.33 -2.56 -0.23
CA VAL A 241 -8.49 -1.37 -1.05
C VAL A 241 -8.82 -1.80 -2.46
N ILE A 242 -9.94 -1.31 -2.99
CA ILE A 242 -10.55 -1.75 -4.24
C ILE A 242 -10.71 -0.54 -5.15
N SER A 243 -10.21 -0.62 -6.38
CA SER A 243 -10.53 0.32 -7.44
C SER A 243 -11.77 -0.16 -8.19
N GLU A 244 -12.77 0.71 -8.33
CA GLU A 244 -14.02 0.41 -9.04
C GLU A 244 -14.03 1.15 -10.38
N GLY A 245 -13.47 0.53 -11.43
CA GLY A 245 -13.50 1.14 -12.77
C GLY A 245 -12.98 0.32 -13.95
N GLY A 246 -12.91 -1.02 -13.84
CA GLY A 246 -12.51 -1.89 -14.97
C GLY A 246 -11.13 -2.53 -14.82
N SER A 247 -10.95 -3.66 -15.48
CA SER A 247 -9.72 -4.45 -15.48
C SER A 247 -8.70 -3.92 -16.48
N GLU A 248 -7.79 -3.09 -16.00
CA GLU A 248 -6.46 -2.99 -16.59
C GLU A 248 -5.50 -3.46 -15.50
N ASP A 249 -4.56 -4.32 -15.86
CA ASP A 249 -3.53 -4.80 -14.93
C ASP A 249 -2.87 -3.58 -14.27
N ILE A 250 -2.77 -3.56 -12.94
CA ILE A 250 -2.00 -2.51 -12.26
C ILE A 250 -0.55 -2.47 -12.78
N ASN A 251 -0.07 -3.59 -13.33
CA ASN A 251 1.17 -3.70 -14.07
C ASN A 251 1.07 -3.22 -15.53
N ILE A 252 0.10 -2.39 -15.90
CA ILE A 252 0.16 -1.54 -17.10
C ILE A 252 0.29 -0.07 -16.67
N TYR A 253 -0.11 0.26 -15.44
CA TYR A 253 -0.06 1.61 -14.90
C TYR A 253 1.28 1.92 -14.24
N GLY A 254 1.91 3.00 -14.70
CA GLY A 254 3.20 3.49 -14.22
C GLY A 254 4.20 3.71 -15.35
N TYR A 255 5.38 4.21 -15.01
CA TYR A 255 6.42 4.54 -15.98
C TYR A 255 7.45 3.41 -16.05
N THR A 256 7.64 2.85 -17.24
CA THR A 256 8.62 1.79 -17.46
C THR A 256 10.02 2.36 -17.61
N PHE A 257 10.95 1.77 -16.88
CA PHE A 257 12.37 2.04 -16.98
C PHE A 257 13.14 0.73 -17.09
N GLN A 258 14.38 0.84 -17.55
CA GLN A 258 15.31 -0.28 -17.61
C GLN A 258 16.66 0.20 -17.10
N GLN A 259 17.37 -0.68 -16.39
CA GLN A 259 18.76 -0.45 -16.03
C GLN A 259 19.60 -1.68 -16.34
N GLU A 260 20.79 -1.46 -16.89
CA GLU A 260 21.75 -2.49 -17.23
C GLU A 260 23.03 -2.41 -16.38
N THR A 261 23.74 -3.53 -16.30
CA THR A 261 24.96 -3.69 -15.50
C THR A 261 26.25 -3.32 -16.25
N GLY A 262 26.21 -3.30 -17.58
CA GLY A 262 27.42 -3.49 -18.39
C GLY A 262 28.00 -4.91 -18.23
N ALA A 263 29.26 -5.11 -18.62
CA ALA A 263 29.94 -6.40 -18.49
C ALA A 263 30.36 -6.65 -17.03
N VAL A 264 29.92 -7.77 -16.45
CA VAL A 264 30.25 -8.18 -15.08
C VAL A 264 31.00 -9.51 -15.10
N SER A 265 32.06 -9.59 -14.30
CA SER A 265 32.90 -10.77 -14.14
C SER A 265 32.38 -11.65 -13.00
N VAL A 266 31.64 -12.71 -13.33
CA VAL A 266 30.93 -13.56 -12.37
C VAL A 266 31.75 -14.78 -11.98
N GLY A 267 32.03 -14.90 -10.68
CA GLY A 267 32.77 -16.03 -10.09
C GLY A 267 31.87 -17.09 -9.47
N THR A 268 32.48 -18.11 -8.88
CA THR A 268 31.79 -19.27 -8.27
C THR A 268 31.24 -19.01 -6.86
N THR A 269 31.56 -17.87 -6.25
CA THR A 269 31.12 -17.49 -4.89
C THR A 269 29.92 -16.54 -4.87
N GLY A 270 29.30 -16.31 -6.03
CA GLY A 270 28.28 -15.29 -6.21
C GLY A 270 28.87 -13.91 -6.45
N THR A 271 28.21 -13.15 -7.31
CA THR A 271 28.65 -11.81 -7.74
C THR A 271 27.43 -10.91 -7.81
N HIS A 272 27.56 -9.71 -7.24
CA HIS A 272 26.55 -8.67 -7.33
C HIS A 272 26.47 -8.19 -8.77
N LEU A 273 25.26 -8.11 -9.33
CA LEU A 273 25.05 -7.58 -10.68
C LEU A 273 24.46 -6.17 -10.59
N ILE A 274 23.29 -6.06 -9.97
CA ILE A 274 22.58 -4.80 -9.79
C ILE A 274 21.69 -4.86 -8.56
N SER A 275 21.62 -3.75 -7.81
CA SER A 275 20.57 -3.51 -6.83
C SER A 275 19.72 -2.32 -7.22
N LEU A 276 18.41 -2.39 -6.99
CA LEU A 276 17.42 -1.35 -7.28
C LEU A 276 16.59 -1.05 -6.03
N ARG A 277 16.32 0.23 -5.78
CA ARG A 277 15.42 0.68 -4.71
C ARG A 277 14.82 2.06 -5.03
N PRO A 278 13.69 2.44 -4.43
CA PRO A 278 13.16 3.79 -4.56
C PRO A 278 14.13 4.78 -3.92
N ARG A 279 14.34 5.94 -4.54
CA ARG A 279 15.03 7.09 -3.93
C ARG A 279 14.27 7.54 -2.69
N ALA A 280 14.96 8.02 -1.66
CA ALA A 280 14.32 8.61 -0.47
C ALA A 280 13.40 9.79 -0.83
N THR A 281 13.83 10.63 -1.80
CA THR A 281 13.04 11.75 -2.31
C THR A 281 12.98 11.77 -3.83
N PHE A 282 11.87 12.28 -4.35
CA PHE A 282 11.66 12.55 -5.77
C PHE A 282 10.95 13.89 -5.91
N ASN A 283 11.50 14.81 -6.71
CA ASN A 283 11.03 16.20 -6.82
C ASN A 283 10.88 16.94 -5.48
N GLY A 284 11.82 16.71 -4.55
CA GLY A 284 11.88 17.43 -3.26
C GLY A 284 10.94 16.92 -2.17
N ILE A 285 10.14 15.89 -2.44
CA ILE A 285 9.25 15.26 -1.45
C ILE A 285 9.62 13.79 -1.24
N ALA A 286 9.17 13.21 -0.12
CA ALA A 286 9.35 11.79 0.16
C ALA A 286 8.73 10.94 -0.96
N ASN A 287 9.48 9.97 -1.46
CA ASN A 287 9.02 9.14 -2.56
C ASN A 287 8.04 8.07 -2.06
N ARG A 288 6.82 8.08 -2.60
CA ARG A 288 5.76 7.11 -2.28
C ARG A 288 5.47 6.13 -3.42
N ALA A 289 6.31 6.14 -4.46
CA ALA A 289 6.18 5.21 -5.58
C ALA A 289 6.50 3.77 -5.17
N ARG A 290 5.83 2.82 -5.81
CA ARG A 290 6.16 1.39 -5.76
C ARG A 290 6.96 1.01 -6.99
N VAL A 291 8.10 0.35 -6.78
CA VAL A 291 8.84 -0.30 -7.87
C VAL A 291 8.28 -1.71 -8.08
N ALA A 292 7.68 -1.95 -9.25
CA ALA A 292 7.16 -3.25 -9.67
C ALA A 292 8.02 -3.83 -10.78
N TYR A 293 8.27 -5.13 -10.76
CA TYR A 293 9.13 -5.78 -11.75
C TYR A 293 8.37 -6.18 -13.00
N ILE A 294 9.09 -6.19 -14.13
CA ILE A 294 8.55 -6.66 -15.39
C ILE A 294 9.34 -7.90 -15.80
N ASP A 295 10.63 -7.72 -16.10
CA ASP A 295 11.49 -8.81 -16.54
C ASP A 295 12.96 -8.61 -16.15
N VAL A 296 13.69 -9.72 -16.11
CA VAL A 296 15.14 -9.78 -15.99
C VAL A 296 15.68 -10.46 -17.23
N GLU A 297 16.58 -9.78 -17.93
CA GLU A 297 17.31 -10.33 -19.07
C GLU A 297 18.78 -10.51 -18.71
N ILE A 298 19.34 -11.67 -19.07
CA ILE A 298 20.75 -11.98 -18.83
C ILE A 298 21.34 -12.58 -20.10
N TYR A 299 22.42 -11.98 -20.56
CA TYR A 299 23.25 -12.47 -21.63
C TYR A 299 24.57 -13.02 -21.06
N ASN A 300 24.82 -14.31 -21.26
CA ASN A 300 26.03 -14.99 -20.81
C ASN A 300 27.05 -15.06 -21.96
N ALA A 301 28.01 -14.14 -21.95
CA ALA A 301 29.12 -14.10 -22.90
C ALA A 301 30.26 -15.07 -22.52
N GLY A 302 30.19 -15.69 -21.35
CA GLY A 302 31.14 -16.68 -20.85
C GLY A 302 31.11 -17.99 -21.63
N ASN A 303 31.87 -18.97 -21.16
CA ASN A 303 32.02 -20.30 -21.75
C ASN A 303 31.41 -21.41 -20.87
N GLN A 304 30.75 -21.06 -19.76
CA GLN A 304 30.10 -21.98 -18.84
C GLN A 304 28.76 -21.41 -18.40
N ALA A 305 27.84 -22.27 -17.96
CA ALA A 305 26.56 -21.84 -17.43
C ALA A 305 26.71 -20.97 -16.18
N VAL A 306 25.81 -20.00 -16.01
CA VAL A 306 25.69 -19.19 -14.80
C VAL A 306 24.30 -19.36 -14.20
N LYS A 307 24.23 -19.44 -12.87
CA LYS A 307 22.98 -19.33 -12.12
C LYS A 307 22.72 -17.86 -11.84
N TRP A 308 21.51 -17.39 -12.06
CA TRP A 308 21.08 -16.07 -11.62
C TRP A 308 20.01 -16.18 -10.55
N GLU A 309 19.98 -15.20 -9.66
CA GLU A 309 19.09 -15.15 -8.51
C GLU A 309 18.63 -13.71 -8.26
N LEU A 310 17.32 -13.50 -8.23
CA LEU A 310 16.69 -12.24 -7.88
C LEU A 310 16.28 -12.28 -6.42
N CYS A 311 16.77 -11.33 -5.64
CA CYS A 311 16.72 -11.39 -4.18
C CYS A 311 16.17 -10.10 -3.56
N ILE A 312 15.62 -10.22 -2.35
CA ILE A 312 15.32 -9.10 -1.46
C ILE A 312 16.15 -9.19 -0.18
N GLY A 313 16.55 -8.04 0.32
CA GLY A 313 17.31 -7.94 1.58
C GLY A 313 18.73 -8.50 1.46
N GLN A 314 19.30 -8.52 0.25
CA GLN A 314 20.70 -8.85 0.04
C GLN A 314 21.56 -7.67 0.46
N GLY A 315 22.39 -7.85 1.49
CA GLY A 315 23.38 -6.86 1.88
C GLY A 315 24.44 -6.66 0.80
N ILE A 316 24.90 -5.42 0.66
CA ILE A 316 26.08 -5.06 -0.14
C ILE A 316 27.12 -4.32 0.70
N THR A 317 28.39 -4.51 0.38
CA THR A 317 29.56 -3.81 0.96
C THR A 317 30.44 -3.22 -0.15
N GLY A 318 31.54 -2.56 0.24
CA GLY A 318 32.38 -1.83 -0.72
C GLY A 318 31.65 -0.58 -1.20
N THR A 319 31.30 -0.52 -2.48
CA THR A 319 30.55 0.61 -3.03
C THR A 319 29.07 0.49 -2.69
N THR A 320 28.61 1.27 -1.71
CA THR A 320 27.20 1.29 -1.26
C THR A 320 26.42 2.51 -1.75
N THR A 321 27.03 3.35 -2.60
CA THR A 321 26.38 4.53 -3.20
C THR A 321 25.48 4.10 -4.35
N TYR A 322 24.29 4.72 -4.45
CA TYR A 322 23.34 4.47 -5.52
C TYR A 322 23.31 5.67 -6.48
N THR A 323 23.05 5.39 -7.75
CA THR A 323 22.91 6.36 -8.83
C THR A 323 21.45 6.42 -9.27
N ASN A 324 20.93 7.60 -9.59
CA ASN A 324 19.56 7.73 -10.11
C ASN A 324 19.45 7.05 -11.48
N VAL A 325 18.43 6.21 -11.70
CA VAL A 325 18.19 5.58 -13.02
C VAL A 325 17.95 6.66 -14.08
N ASN A 326 17.20 7.70 -13.72
CA ASN A 326 17.10 8.94 -14.48
C ASN A 326 16.96 10.10 -13.50
N THR A 327 17.80 11.13 -13.63
CA THR A 327 17.84 12.24 -12.68
C THR A 327 16.54 13.04 -12.62
N THR A 328 15.81 13.10 -13.73
CA THR A 328 14.64 13.98 -13.91
C THR A 328 13.33 13.21 -13.75
N TYR A 329 13.23 12.03 -14.36
CA TYR A 329 11.94 11.35 -14.56
C TYR A 329 11.71 10.14 -13.65
N SER A 330 12.78 9.59 -13.06
CA SER A 330 12.73 8.36 -12.26
C SER A 330 12.90 8.62 -10.76
N GLY A 331 11.99 8.05 -10.00
CA GLY A 331 12.05 7.94 -8.54
C GLY A 331 12.91 6.78 -8.05
N THR A 332 13.62 6.06 -8.92
CA THR A 332 14.39 4.86 -8.58
C THR A 332 15.88 5.13 -8.70
N GLU A 333 16.65 4.48 -7.84
CA GLU A 333 18.11 4.50 -7.86
C GLU A 333 18.65 3.06 -7.90
N TYR A 334 19.87 2.92 -8.42
CA TYR A 334 20.51 1.64 -8.64
C TYR A 334 21.98 1.64 -8.22
N ASN A 335 22.53 0.45 -7.98
CA ASN A 335 23.94 0.22 -7.75
C ASN A 335 24.39 -0.98 -8.58
N ILE A 336 25.53 -0.89 -9.27
CA ILE A 336 26.14 -1.96 -10.07
C ILE A 336 27.61 -2.24 -9.67
N ALA A 337 28.06 -1.64 -8.56
CA ALA A 337 29.47 -1.64 -8.15
C ALA A 337 29.69 -2.19 -6.73
N GLY A 338 28.62 -2.65 -6.08
CA GLY A 338 28.65 -3.22 -4.74
C GLY A 338 29.23 -4.63 -4.76
N THR A 339 29.57 -5.11 -3.56
CA THR A 339 29.97 -6.50 -3.33
C THR A 339 28.93 -7.18 -2.47
N LEU A 340 28.55 -8.42 -2.77
CA LEU A 340 27.59 -9.16 -1.93
C LEU A 340 28.12 -9.32 -0.50
N ASN A 341 27.25 -9.10 0.48
CA ASN A 341 27.54 -9.33 1.88
C ASN A 341 26.43 -10.18 2.50
N GLY A 342 26.82 -11.33 3.05
CA GLY A 342 25.90 -12.30 3.64
C GLY A 342 24.90 -12.89 2.63
N SER A 343 23.87 -13.53 3.17
CA SER A 343 22.80 -14.15 2.39
C SER A 343 21.62 -13.20 2.20
N PRO A 344 20.87 -13.33 1.10
CA PRO A 344 19.62 -12.60 0.93
C PRO A 344 18.59 -13.08 1.95
N ALA A 345 17.66 -12.20 2.32
CA ALA A 345 16.53 -12.56 3.17
C ALA A 345 15.51 -13.43 2.42
N ILE A 346 15.24 -13.08 1.16
CA ILE A 346 14.26 -13.78 0.30
C ILE A 346 14.83 -13.93 -1.10
N LEU A 347 14.75 -15.14 -1.66
CA LEU A 347 14.92 -15.40 -3.08
C LEU A 347 13.53 -15.32 -3.73
N ILE A 348 13.33 -14.39 -4.68
CA ILE A 348 12.06 -14.23 -5.39
C ILE A 348 12.02 -15.10 -6.63
N ASP A 349 13.13 -15.17 -7.36
CA ASP A 349 13.23 -15.93 -8.60
C ASP A 349 14.69 -16.30 -8.89
N GLY A 350 14.90 -17.22 -9.82
CA GLY A 350 16.22 -17.60 -10.29
C GLY A 350 16.18 -18.69 -11.34
N GLY A 351 17.30 -18.84 -12.04
CA GLY A 351 17.42 -19.80 -13.12
C GLY A 351 18.85 -19.96 -13.60
N TRP A 352 19.00 -20.65 -14.73
CA TRP A 352 20.29 -20.86 -15.37
C TRP A 352 20.32 -20.20 -16.74
N VAL A 353 21.48 -19.63 -17.10
CA VAL A 353 21.79 -19.21 -18.46
C VAL A 353 22.93 -20.07 -18.95
N GLU A 354 22.59 -21.05 -19.80
CA GLU A 354 23.56 -21.96 -20.39
C GLU A 354 24.53 -21.22 -21.31
N SER A 355 25.80 -21.61 -21.33
CA SER A 355 26.77 -21.10 -22.30
C SER A 355 27.91 -22.10 -22.45
N SER A 356 28.58 -22.06 -23.60
CA SER A 356 29.74 -22.87 -23.92
C SER A 356 30.78 -22.06 -24.70
N GLY A 357 31.94 -22.66 -24.98
CA GLY A 357 32.96 -22.04 -25.82
C GLY A 357 32.47 -21.70 -27.23
N GLY A 358 31.51 -22.48 -27.78
CA GLY A 358 31.00 -22.31 -29.15
C GLY A 358 29.61 -21.67 -29.26
N ALA A 359 28.89 -21.46 -28.15
CA ALA A 359 27.55 -20.89 -28.14
C ALA A 359 27.33 -20.05 -26.88
N LYS A 360 26.72 -18.87 -27.04
CA LYS A 360 26.37 -17.96 -25.94
C LYS A 360 24.90 -18.08 -25.59
N GLY A 361 24.56 -17.85 -24.34
CA GLY A 361 23.19 -17.94 -23.84
C GLY A 361 22.55 -16.59 -23.59
N VAL A 362 21.23 -16.55 -23.74
CA VAL A 362 20.40 -15.45 -23.27
C VAL A 362 19.16 -16.05 -22.59
N THR A 363 18.74 -15.43 -21.49
CA THR A 363 17.42 -15.68 -20.90
C THR A 363 16.71 -14.36 -20.67
N ASN A 364 15.40 -14.36 -20.81
CA ASN A 364 14.55 -13.26 -20.40
C ASN A 364 13.37 -13.86 -19.61
N THR A 365 13.25 -13.48 -18.35
CA THR A 365 12.27 -14.06 -17.42
C THR A 365 11.39 -12.96 -16.86
N ALA A 366 10.08 -13.08 -17.09
CA ALA A 366 9.09 -12.20 -16.49
C ALA A 366 8.96 -12.49 -15.00
N ILE A 367 8.99 -11.44 -14.17
CA ILE A 367 8.95 -11.55 -12.71
C ILE A 367 7.55 -11.21 -12.22
N ILE A 368 6.87 -12.19 -11.62
CA ILE A 368 5.56 -11.97 -10.99
C ILE A 368 5.77 -12.01 -9.48
N SER A 369 5.77 -10.84 -8.85
CA SER A 369 5.88 -10.72 -7.40
C SER A 369 4.89 -9.70 -6.86
N ARG A 370 4.21 -10.09 -5.79
CA ARG A 370 3.37 -9.18 -5.00
C ARG A 370 4.20 -8.28 -4.08
N TYR A 371 5.49 -8.55 -3.90
CA TYR A 371 6.30 -7.87 -2.90
C TYR A 371 6.46 -6.37 -3.21
N PRO A 372 6.08 -5.46 -2.30
CA PRO A 372 6.21 -4.03 -2.55
C PRO A 372 7.59 -3.50 -2.23
N ILE A 373 8.25 -2.96 -3.24
CA ILE A 373 9.52 -2.27 -3.11
C ILE A 373 9.24 -0.78 -3.01
N THR A 374 9.21 -0.31 -1.75
CA THR A 374 8.80 1.04 -1.33
C THR A 374 9.71 1.53 -0.21
N LEU A 375 9.55 2.79 0.21
CA LEU A 375 10.09 3.29 1.47
C LEU A 375 9.19 2.90 2.65
N ASP A 376 9.68 3.08 3.88
CA ASP A 376 8.87 2.98 5.11
C ASP A 376 7.97 4.22 5.30
N ALA A 377 7.13 4.19 6.32
CA ALA A 377 6.24 5.30 6.67
C ALA A 377 6.99 6.62 6.89
N ALA A 378 8.20 6.56 7.46
CA ALA A 378 9.05 7.73 7.70
C ALA A 378 9.80 8.24 6.45
N GLY A 379 9.73 7.52 5.32
CA GLY A 379 10.40 7.89 4.08
C GLY A 379 11.86 7.42 4.02
N ASN A 380 12.23 6.38 4.77
CA ASN A 380 13.56 5.77 4.72
C ASN A 380 13.54 4.45 3.94
N HIS A 381 14.71 4.03 3.47
CA HIS A 381 14.88 2.72 2.85
C HIS A 381 14.66 1.59 3.88
N ARG A 382 13.80 0.64 3.53
CA ARG A 382 13.53 -0.55 4.34
C ARG A 382 14.66 -1.57 4.20
N SER A 383 14.86 -2.40 5.23
CA SER A 383 15.77 -3.56 5.16
C SER A 383 15.43 -4.51 4.00
N LEU A 384 14.14 -4.69 3.73
CA LEU A 384 13.60 -5.47 2.62
C LEU A 384 13.09 -4.58 1.46
N GLY A 385 13.50 -3.31 1.41
CA GLY A 385 13.09 -2.34 0.37
C GLY A 385 14.08 -2.24 -0.79
N THR A 386 15.00 -3.20 -0.92
CA THR A 386 16.00 -3.26 -1.98
C THR A 386 15.96 -4.62 -2.65
N LEU A 387 15.85 -4.60 -3.95
CA LEU A 387 16.02 -5.76 -4.81
C LEU A 387 17.46 -5.86 -5.27
N THR A 388 17.98 -7.08 -5.35
CA THR A 388 19.32 -7.35 -5.85
C THR A 388 19.29 -8.54 -6.79
N LEU A 389 19.78 -8.34 -8.00
CA LEU A 389 20.14 -9.41 -8.91
C LEU A 389 21.59 -9.81 -8.66
N LYS A 390 21.82 -11.11 -8.50
CA LYS A 390 23.16 -11.70 -8.40
C LYS A 390 23.29 -12.89 -9.33
N ALA A 391 24.52 -13.25 -9.64
CA ALA A 391 24.81 -14.48 -10.39
C ALA A 391 26.01 -15.23 -9.82
N THR A 392 26.02 -16.54 -10.07
CA THR A 392 27.06 -17.47 -9.65
C THR A 392 27.45 -18.32 -10.84
N SER A 393 28.73 -18.32 -11.17
CA SER A 393 29.27 -19.18 -12.23
C SER A 393 29.28 -20.64 -11.79
N LEU A 394 28.95 -21.55 -12.71
CA LEU A 394 29.12 -22.99 -12.48
C LEU A 394 30.59 -23.34 -12.25
N SER A 395 31.51 -22.73 -13.01
CA SER A 395 32.95 -22.92 -12.85
C SER A 395 33.76 -21.76 -13.45
N GLY A 396 34.90 -21.46 -12.84
CA GLY A 396 35.75 -20.33 -13.24
C GLY A 396 35.00 -19.00 -13.24
N THR A 397 35.48 -18.07 -14.05
CA THR A 397 34.92 -16.72 -14.15
C THR A 397 34.26 -16.54 -15.51
N GLN A 398 33.02 -16.04 -15.53
CA GLN A 398 32.22 -15.84 -16.73
C GLN A 398 31.86 -14.37 -16.87
N THR A 399 32.03 -13.81 -18.06
CA THR A 399 31.56 -12.46 -18.35
C THR A 399 30.08 -12.51 -18.74
N ILE A 400 29.24 -11.73 -18.05
CA ILE A 400 27.81 -11.63 -18.35
C ILE A 400 27.35 -10.18 -18.40
N HIS A 401 26.21 -9.95 -19.03
CA HIS A 401 25.47 -8.69 -19.00
C HIS A 401 24.07 -8.97 -18.46
N ALA A 402 23.53 -8.06 -17.67
CA ALA A 402 22.16 -8.15 -17.21
C ALA A 402 21.42 -6.83 -17.38
N ALA A 403 20.13 -6.92 -17.64
CA ALA A 403 19.21 -5.81 -17.64
C ALA A 403 18.00 -6.15 -16.76
N VAL A 404 17.54 -5.18 -15.99
CA VAL A 404 16.30 -5.28 -15.21
C VAL A 404 15.33 -4.24 -15.75
N LYS A 405 14.17 -4.71 -16.22
CA LYS A 405 13.05 -3.84 -16.57
C LYS A 405 12.07 -3.79 -15.41
N PHE A 406 11.69 -2.57 -15.05
CA PHE A 406 10.80 -2.32 -13.93
C PHE A 406 9.84 -1.17 -14.25
N ARG A 407 8.83 -1.03 -13.40
CA ARG A 407 7.82 0.02 -13.48
C ARG A 407 7.77 0.79 -12.17
N GLU A 408 7.72 2.11 -12.30
CA GLU A 408 7.39 3.00 -11.19
C GLU A 408 5.90 3.28 -11.19
N ILE A 409 5.21 2.83 -10.15
CA ILE A 409 3.78 3.09 -9.94
C ILE A 409 3.70 4.25 -8.95
N ARG A 410 3.22 5.40 -9.43
CA ARG A 410 3.18 6.67 -8.69
C ARG A 410 1.94 7.48 -9.05
#